data_AF-W6RJZ7-F1
#
_entry.id   AF-W6RJZ7-F1
#
_cell.length_a   1.000
_cell.length_b   1.000
_cell.length_c   1.000
_cell.angle_alpha   90.00
_cell.angle_beta   90.00
_cell.angle_gamma   90.00
#
_symmetry.space_group_name_H-M   'P 1'
#
loop_
_entity.id
_entity.type
_entity.pdbx_description
1 polymer ?
#
loop_
_entity_poly.entity_id
_entity_poly.type
_entity_poly.pdbx_seq_one_letter_code
_entity_poly.pdbx_strand_id
1 'polypeptide(L)'
;MADDIRPQLANLISRHRALVVVLGPIARQASLRDRIRTDIGELSNEEQRLRADILAWSPRNEPEAREKLIHLASFVAATGVSFEAESLDAIVKSVERFF
;
A
#
# COMPACT_ATOMS: atom_id res chain seq x y z
N MET A 1 24.64 0.25 -16.64
CA MET A 1 23.40 -0.41 -17.10
C MET A 1 22.58 -0.68 -15.87
N ALA A 2 21.51 0.09 -15.65
CA ALA A 2 20.63 -0.10 -14.51
C ALA A 2 19.72 -1.30 -14.84
N ASP A 3 19.83 -2.36 -14.04
CA ASP A 3 18.96 -3.53 -14.15
C ASP A 3 17.50 -3.09 -14.15
N ASP A 4 16.79 -3.50 -15.20
CA ASP A 4 15.44 -3.08 -15.47
C ASP A 4 14.51 -3.75 -14.45
N ILE A 5 14.12 -3.03 -13.40
CA ILE A 5 13.32 -3.53 -12.25
C ILE A 5 11.84 -3.73 -12.64
N ARG A 6 11.42 -3.13 -13.76
CA ARG A 6 10.06 -3.16 -14.31
C ARG A 6 9.46 -4.58 -14.46
N PRO A 7 10.16 -5.58 -15.06
CA PRO A 7 9.67 -6.96 -15.13
C PRO A 7 9.52 -7.64 -13.76
N GLN A 8 10.35 -7.30 -12.77
CA GLN A 8 10.26 -7.88 -11.43
C GLN A 8 9.02 -7.36 -10.68
N LEU A 9 8.70 -6.07 -10.86
CA LEU A 9 7.53 -5.45 -10.26
C LEU A 9 6.22 -5.97 -10.88
N ALA A 10 6.18 -6.13 -12.20
CA ALA A 10 5.03 -6.73 -12.89
C ALA A 10 4.76 -8.17 -12.42
N ASN A 11 5.83 -8.95 -12.21
CA ASN A 11 5.71 -10.31 -11.72
C ASN A 11 5.21 -10.36 -10.26
N LEU A 12 5.66 -9.40 -9.43
CA LEU A 12 5.19 -9.25 -8.04
C LEU A 12 3.70 -8.90 -7.96
N ILE A 13 3.23 -7.96 -8.79
CA ILE A 13 1.82 -7.56 -8.87
C ILE A 13 0.94 -8.73 -9.33
N SER A 14 1.40 -9.48 -10.34
CA SER A 14 0.69 -10.65 -10.84
C SER A 14 0.56 -11.74 -9.76
N ARG A 15 1.64 -11.98 -9.02
CA ARG A 15 1.69 -12.95 -7.92
C ARG A 15 0.79 -12.54 -6.74
N HIS A 16 0.71 -11.24 -6.45
CA HIS A 16 -0.21 -10.70 -5.44
C HIS A 16 -1.68 -10.90 -5.83
N ARG A 17 -2.05 -10.59 -7.08
CA ARG A 17 -3.42 -10.83 -7.58
C ARG A 17 -3.82 -12.30 -7.51
N ALA A 18 -2.91 -13.22 -7.83
CA ALA A 18 -3.16 -14.65 -7.73
C ALA A 18 -3.42 -15.09 -6.27
N LEU A 19 -2.67 -14.55 -5.30
CA LEU A 19 -2.85 -14.86 -3.88
C LEU A 19 -4.18 -14.32 -3.34
N VAL A 20 -4.60 -13.13 -3.72
CA VAL A 20 -5.90 -12.55 -3.32
C VAL A 20 -7.07 -13.40 -3.85
N VAL A 21 -6.98 -13.91 -5.08
CA VAL A 21 -8.01 -14.79 -5.66
C VAL A 21 -8.05 -16.16 -4.97
N VAL A 22 -6.90 -16.71 -4.56
CA VAL A 22 -6.83 -17.99 -3.83
C VAL A 22 -7.32 -17.85 -2.39
N LEU A 23 -7.11 -16.71 -1.75
CA LEU A 23 -7.49 -16.46 -0.36
C LEU A 23 -8.95 -15.98 -0.21
N GLY A 24 -9.53 -15.40 -1.26
CA GLY A 24 -10.93 -14.93 -1.28
C GLY A 24 -12.00 -15.98 -0.88
N PRO A 25 -11.87 -17.28 -1.26
CA PRO A 25 -12.81 -18.32 -0.85
C PRO A 25 -12.46 -19.03 0.47
N ILE A 26 -11.20 -18.93 0.95
CA ILE A 26 -10.70 -19.68 2.13
C ILE A 26 -11.16 -19.05 3.46
N ALA A 27 -11.71 -17.83 3.41
CA ALA A 27 -12.28 -17.14 4.57
C ALA A 27 -13.53 -17.81 5.20
N ARG A 28 -14.01 -18.96 4.68
CA ARG A 28 -15.31 -19.54 5.08
C ARG A 28 -15.31 -20.78 5.97
N GLN A 29 -14.18 -21.40 6.35
CA GLN A 29 -14.23 -22.62 7.18
C GLN A 29 -13.26 -22.63 8.38
N ALA A 30 -13.67 -21.91 9.41
CA ALA A 30 -13.87 -22.36 10.79
C ALA A 30 -12.74 -23.00 11.64
N SER A 31 -11.50 -23.20 11.19
CA SER A 31 -10.41 -23.67 12.11
C SER A 31 -9.19 -22.74 12.26
N LEU A 32 -9.11 -21.65 11.48
CA LEU A 32 -8.00 -20.69 11.47
C LEU A 32 -8.16 -19.50 12.45
N ARG A 33 -9.12 -19.54 13.37
CA ARG A 33 -9.57 -18.35 14.12
C ARG A 33 -8.52 -17.77 15.08
N ASP A 34 -7.59 -18.57 15.58
CA ASP A 34 -6.51 -18.11 16.48
C ASP A 34 -5.26 -17.61 15.75
N ARG A 35 -4.90 -18.16 14.59
CA ARG A 35 -3.78 -17.64 13.77
C ARG A 35 -4.17 -16.39 13.00
N ILE A 36 -5.39 -16.35 12.44
CA ILE A 36 -5.91 -15.19 11.74
C ILE A 36 -5.97 -13.96 12.66
N ARG A 37 -6.22 -14.13 13.97
CA ARG A 37 -6.28 -12.99 14.89
C ARG A 37 -4.91 -12.34 15.11
N THR A 38 -3.84 -13.13 15.14
CA THR A 38 -2.46 -12.64 15.20
C THR A 38 -2.05 -12.00 13.86
N ASP A 39 -2.33 -12.69 12.75
CA ASP A 39 -2.00 -12.22 11.40
C ASP A 39 -2.76 -10.92 11.03
N ILE A 40 -4.03 -10.77 11.45
CA ILE A 40 -4.80 -9.52 11.27
C ILE A 40 -4.20 -8.38 12.10
N GLY A 41 -3.70 -8.67 13.31
CA GLY A 41 -3.05 -7.68 14.15
C GLY A 41 -1.73 -7.19 13.56
N GLU A 42 -0.93 -8.10 13.00
CA GLU A 42 0.31 -7.76 12.29
C GLU A 42 0.03 -6.97 11.02
N LEU A 43 -0.95 -7.40 10.22
CA LEU A 43 -1.38 -6.69 9.01
C LEU A 43 -1.84 -5.26 9.33
N SER A 44 -2.66 -5.09 10.38
CA SER A 44 -3.16 -3.77 10.79
C SER A 44 -2.03 -2.85 11.26
N ASN A 45 -1.03 -3.40 11.95
CA ASN A 45 0.15 -2.64 12.39
C ASN A 45 1.02 -2.22 11.19
N GLU A 46 1.21 -3.11 10.22
CA GLU A 46 1.94 -2.79 9.00
C GLU A 46 1.21 -1.75 8.15
N GLU A 47 -0.12 -1.84 8.03
CA GLU A 47 -0.93 -0.82 7.34
C GLU A 47 -0.83 0.54 8.02
N GLN A 48 -0.88 0.59 9.36
CA GLN A 48 -0.69 1.83 10.11
C GLN A 48 0.71 2.42 9.92
N ARG A 49 1.75 1.58 9.90
CA ARG A 49 3.13 2.03 9.62
C ARG A 49 3.26 2.58 8.20
N LEU A 50 2.76 1.85 7.20
CA LEU A 50 2.82 2.30 5.81
C LEU A 50 2.06 3.62 5.62
N ARG A 51 0.92 3.77 6.31
CA ARG A 51 0.15 5.01 6.32
C ARG A 51 0.96 6.18 6.91
N ALA A 52 1.62 5.95 8.05
CA ALA A 52 2.48 6.96 8.68
C ALA A 52 3.69 7.33 7.81
N ASP A 53 4.31 6.35 7.14
CA ASP A 53 5.45 6.56 6.26
C ASP A 53 5.06 7.39 5.03
N ILE A 54 3.91 7.10 4.41
CA ILE A 54 3.37 7.89 3.30
C ILE A 54 3.11 9.34 3.76
N LEU A 55 2.58 9.54 4.97
CA LEU A 55 2.33 10.89 5.49
C LEU A 55 3.63 11.66 5.75
N ALA A 56 4.62 11.02 6.39
CA ALA A 56 5.88 11.64 6.77
C ALA A 56 6.82 11.89 5.57
N TRP A 57 6.69 11.12 4.49
CA TRP A 57 7.55 11.24 3.32
C TRP A 57 7.39 12.61 2.65
N SER A 58 8.44 13.44 2.69
CA SER A 58 8.48 14.72 1.99
C SER A 58 9.28 14.60 0.69
N PRO A 59 8.64 14.57 -0.49
CA PRO A 59 9.34 14.44 -1.75
C PRO A 59 10.19 15.68 -2.03
N ARG A 60 11.34 15.49 -2.69
CA ARG A 60 12.33 16.53 -2.99
C ARG A 60 12.32 16.99 -4.44
N ASN A 61 11.67 16.23 -5.32
CA ASN A 61 11.59 16.46 -6.75
C ASN A 61 10.27 15.89 -7.31
N GLU A 62 9.97 16.24 -8.55
CA GLU A 62 8.75 15.82 -9.25
C GLU A 62 8.64 14.29 -9.44
N PRO A 63 9.71 13.52 -9.73
CA PRO A 63 9.65 12.05 -9.71
C PRO A 63 9.24 11.46 -8.36
N GLU A 64 9.85 11.89 -7.25
CA GLU A 64 9.49 11.44 -5.90
C GLU A 64 8.06 11.83 -5.53
N ALA A 65 7.59 13.00 -5.98
CA ALA A 65 6.21 13.43 -5.77
C ALA A 65 5.20 12.54 -6.50
N ARG A 66 5.51 12.13 -7.74
CA ARG A 66 4.73 11.12 -8.48
C ARG A 66 4.76 9.76 -7.77
N GLU A 67 5.92 9.33 -7.32
CA GLU A 67 6.10 8.06 -6.62
C GLU A 67 5.26 8.01 -5.34
N LYS A 68 5.27 9.09 -4.55
CA LYS A 68 4.41 9.24 -3.37
C LYS A 68 2.93 9.07 -3.70
N LEU A 69 2.44 9.66 -4.79
CA LEU A 69 1.05 9.51 -5.22
C LEU A 69 0.73 8.08 -5.70
N ILE A 70 1.68 7.41 -6.36
CA ILE A 70 1.54 6.00 -6.76
C ILE A 70 1.45 5.10 -5.52
N HIS A 71 2.27 5.34 -4.49
CA HIS A 71 2.22 4.58 -3.24
C HIS A 71 0.91 4.83 -2.49
N LEU A 72 0.42 6.07 -2.44
CA LEU A 72 -0.89 6.39 -1.88
C LEU A 72 -2.02 5.62 -2.60
N ALA A 73 -2.06 5.67 -3.93
CA ALA A 73 -3.07 4.97 -4.73
C ALA A 73 -2.98 3.44 -4.54
N SER A 74 -1.77 2.90 -4.48
CA SER A 74 -1.51 1.48 -4.27
C SER A 74 -1.97 1.02 -2.88
N PHE A 75 -1.71 1.83 -1.84
CA PHE A 75 -2.18 1.56 -0.48
C PHE A 75 -3.70 1.51 -0.41
N VAL A 76 -4.39 2.51 -0.97
CA VAL A 76 -5.87 2.55 -0.97
C VAL A 76 -6.44 1.37 -1.75
N ALA A 77 -5.86 1.02 -2.90
CA ALA A 77 -6.31 -0.11 -3.70
C ALA A 77 -6.08 -1.47 -3.01
N ALA A 78 -5.01 -1.61 -2.24
CA ALA A 78 -4.66 -2.87 -1.56
C ALA A 78 -5.44 -3.07 -0.25
N THR A 79 -5.66 -2.01 0.53
CA THR A 79 -6.27 -2.07 1.86
C THR A 79 -7.77 -1.76 1.83
N GLY A 80 -8.25 -1.04 0.82
CA GLY A 80 -9.60 -0.47 0.80
C GLY A 80 -9.81 0.64 1.85
N VAL A 81 -8.76 1.00 2.59
CA VAL A 81 -8.80 2.01 3.66
C VAL A 81 -8.47 3.37 3.08
N SER A 82 -9.33 4.37 3.33
CA SER A 82 -9.11 5.75 2.93
C SER A 82 -8.29 6.52 3.97
N PHE A 83 -7.72 7.63 3.51
CA PHE A 83 -7.13 8.65 4.37
C PHE A 83 -8.20 9.66 4.76
N GLU A 84 -8.07 10.23 5.96
CA GLU A 84 -8.91 11.35 6.41
C GLU A 84 -8.61 12.60 5.59
N ALA A 85 -9.57 13.53 5.51
CA ALA A 85 -9.45 14.74 4.71
C ALA A 85 -8.20 15.56 5.08
N GLU A 86 -7.87 15.68 6.37
CA GLU A 86 -6.68 16.39 6.85
C GLU A 86 -5.37 15.71 6.40
N SER A 87 -5.34 14.38 6.44
CA SER A 87 -4.20 13.57 5.99
C SER A 87 -4.00 13.67 4.48
N LEU A 88 -5.10 13.66 3.71
CA LEU A 88 -5.06 13.85 2.26
C LEU A 88 -4.58 15.26 1.89
N ASP A 89 -5.08 16.29 2.57
CA ASP A 89 -4.65 17.68 2.38
C ASP A 89 -3.15 17.85 2.64
N ALA A 90 -2.62 17.23 3.71
CA ALA A 90 -1.18 17.23 3.98
C ALA A 90 -0.36 16.53 2.86
N ILE A 91 -0.85 15.40 2.34
CA ILE A 91 -0.20 14.71 1.23
C ILE A 91 -0.22 15.59 -0.04
N VAL A 92 -1.37 16.17 -0.38
CA VAL A 92 -1.53 17.04 -1.56
C VAL A 92 -0.58 18.24 -1.46
N LYS A 93 -0.57 18.96 -0.34
CA LYS A 93 0.36 20.10 -0.13
C LYS A 93 1.83 19.71 -0.25
N SER A 94 2.19 18.49 0.16
CA SER A 94 3.58 18.01 0.08
C SER A 94 4.05 17.75 -1.36
N VAL A 95 3.12 17.48 -2.28
CA VAL A 95 3.42 17.18 -3.69
C VAL A 95 3.10 18.36 -4.63
N GLU A 96 2.17 19.23 -4.27
CA GLU A 96 1.64 20.31 -5.11
C GLU A 96 2.74 21.22 -5.67
N ARG A 97 3.76 21.55 -4.86
CA ARG A 97 4.89 22.38 -5.29
C ARG A 97 5.71 21.83 -6.46
N PHE A 98 5.49 20.58 -6.86
CA PHE A 98 6.21 19.90 -7.93
C PHE A 98 5.39 19.73 -9.22
N PHE A 99 4.13 20.15 -9.23
CA PHE A 99 3.22 20.10 -10.38
C PHE A 99 2.67 21.49 -10.70
#